data_AF-A0A6A3KMQ1-F1
#
_entry.id   AF-A0A6A3KMQ1-F1
#
_cell.length_a   1.000
_cell.length_b   1.000
_cell.length_c   1.000
_cell.angle_alpha   90.00
_cell.angle_beta   90.00
_cell.angle_gamma   90.00
#
_symmetry.space_group_name_H-M   'P 1'
#
loop_
_entity.id
_entity.type
_entity.pdbx_description
1 polymer ?
#
loop_
_entity_poly.entity_id
_entity_poly.type
_entity_poly.pdbx_seq_one_letter_code
_entity_poly.pdbx_strand_id
1 'polypeptide(L)'
;MTTELGVCEHQDIRVKLNRRRYVTGDLLRGRVLFRTTKFVKSCDFVVRLEGREHISWLEQSSTTRTSRTRPRRRHNKDVLQERVLLTDGPTTYRPGEYEFPFSFRLPASLPSSFQMKDRQLVELGSMESSITYKARATIRIDGAVRPYIEDSRPFIVQRPPPDYITRPLQRSSSDKIRVFRVFSCGMCTLSASLDHNEVSAGDTVTVFTSVFTSVKNQTSKDMAGISVQLIEDLEVDVPFRTQKRGSTVLCRRDLPGVRARRQADRALSLNLVTETPWSFEPINPTMTCNFVKWHPSIIAVSPSAHSGYNIYYPPESNTIDGFSAKVDYSSSWLVVNHALDSTSDAGETQDLIMWDQLTDAARTALENTDFGDANVPMKDANFEAKLANAYYS
;
A
#
# COMPACT_ATOMS: atom_id res chain seq x y z
N MET A 1 0.98 65.79 -24.05
CA MET A 1 2.29 65.76 -23.37
C MET A 1 2.21 64.73 -22.27
N THR A 2 3.16 63.81 -22.30
CA THR A 2 3.15 62.46 -21.73
C THR A 2 3.16 62.43 -20.20
N THR A 3 2.21 61.69 -19.66
CA THR A 3 2.20 61.13 -18.30
C THR A 3 3.36 60.16 -18.15
N GLU A 4 4.29 60.46 -17.25
CA GLU A 4 5.36 59.53 -16.87
C GLU A 4 4.77 58.31 -16.14
N LEU A 5 4.96 57.16 -16.76
CA LEU A 5 4.62 55.83 -16.28
C LEU A 5 5.48 55.43 -15.07
N GLY A 6 4.84 54.76 -14.12
CA GLY A 6 5.36 54.45 -12.79
C GLY A 6 6.69 53.69 -12.75
N VAL A 7 7.62 54.25 -11.97
CA VAL A 7 8.89 53.63 -11.58
C VAL A 7 8.61 52.53 -10.55
N CYS A 8 8.45 51.31 -11.07
CA CYS A 8 8.81 50.02 -10.47
C CYS A 8 9.51 50.07 -9.09
N GLU A 9 8.76 49.93 -7.99
CA GLU A 9 9.28 49.79 -6.62
C GLU A 9 9.92 48.40 -6.40
N HIS A 10 11.22 48.27 -6.65
CA HIS A 10 11.91 46.98 -6.50
C HIS A 10 12.47 46.79 -5.08
N GLN A 11 11.60 46.39 -4.16
CA GLN A 11 11.98 45.73 -2.91
C GLN A 11 11.88 44.21 -3.12
N ASP A 12 12.96 43.47 -2.87
CA ASP A 12 13.02 42.01 -3.06
C ASP A 12 13.53 41.34 -1.78
N ILE A 13 12.95 40.19 -1.45
CA ILE A 13 13.36 39.35 -0.33
C ILE A 13 13.50 37.92 -0.84
N ARG A 14 14.60 37.25 -0.49
CA ARG A 14 14.83 35.85 -0.88
C ARG A 14 15.38 35.03 0.27
N VAL A 15 14.77 33.89 0.51
CA VAL A 15 15.29 32.89 1.44
C VAL A 15 16.16 31.91 0.66
N LYS A 16 17.35 31.62 1.19
CA LYS A 16 18.24 30.55 0.71
C LYS A 16 18.56 29.62 1.87
N LEU A 17 18.23 28.34 1.71
CA LEU A 17 18.64 27.30 2.64
C LEU A 17 19.95 26.68 2.17
N ASN A 18 20.85 26.32 3.09
CA ASN A 18 22.13 25.69 2.74
C ASN A 18 21.92 24.30 2.11
N ARG A 19 20.90 23.58 2.57
CA ARG A 19 20.43 22.31 2.01
C ARG A 19 18.91 22.22 2.12
N ARG A 20 18.31 21.29 1.37
CA ARG A 20 16.86 21.07 1.35
C ARG A 20 16.38 19.88 2.18
N ARG A 21 17.28 18.97 2.58
CA ARG A 21 16.97 17.76 3.35
C ARG A 21 17.62 17.84 4.71
N TYR A 22 16.86 17.47 5.74
CA TYR A 22 17.27 17.50 7.13
C TYR A 22 16.78 16.26 7.86
N VAL A 23 17.60 15.75 8.76
CA VAL A 23 17.19 14.75 9.74
C VAL A 23 16.58 15.47 10.95
N THR A 24 15.63 14.85 11.65
CA THR A 24 15.12 15.42 12.90
C THR A 24 16.26 15.64 13.90
N GLY A 25 16.27 16.76 14.62
CA GLY A 25 17.39 17.16 15.47
C GLY A 25 18.50 17.96 14.76
N ASP A 26 18.52 17.99 13.42
CA ASP A 26 19.52 18.75 12.65
C ASP A 26 19.42 20.26 12.88
N LEU A 27 20.55 20.94 12.68
CA LEU A 27 20.61 22.38 12.60
C LEU A 27 20.25 22.86 11.17
N LEU A 28 19.06 23.44 11.03
CA LEU A 28 18.64 24.14 9.82
C LEU A 28 19.40 25.46 9.72
N ARG A 29 20.13 25.66 8.62
CA ARG A 29 20.89 26.90 8.35
C ARG A 29 20.48 27.49 7.01
N GLY A 30 20.33 28.79 6.98
CA GLY A 30 20.02 29.54 5.78
C GLY A 30 20.37 31.01 5.93
N ARG A 31 20.01 31.76 4.90
CA ARG A 31 20.22 33.20 4.81
C ARG A 31 19.03 33.86 4.14
N VAL A 32 18.73 35.08 4.55
CA VAL A 32 17.75 35.93 3.90
C VAL A 32 18.49 37.07 3.20
N LEU A 33 18.29 37.18 1.89
CA LEU A 33 18.76 38.29 1.09
C LEU A 33 17.64 39.31 1.01
N PHE A 34 17.92 40.55 1.41
CA PHE A 34 16.97 41.65 1.32
C PHE A 34 17.59 42.77 0.48
N ARG A 35 16.89 43.21 -0.55
CA ARG A 35 17.30 44.31 -1.42
C ARG A 35 16.24 45.39 -1.39
N THR A 36 16.66 46.64 -1.20
CA THR A 36 15.80 47.80 -1.28
C THR A 36 16.45 48.93 -2.07
N THR A 37 15.65 49.65 -2.85
CA THR A 37 16.07 50.86 -3.58
C THR A 37 15.72 52.15 -2.84
N LYS A 38 14.95 52.07 -1.74
CA LYS A 38 14.51 53.20 -0.91
C LYS A 38 14.84 52.96 0.56
N PHE A 39 14.72 54.01 1.39
CA PHE A 39 14.75 53.85 2.83
C PHE A 39 13.57 53.00 3.30
N VAL A 40 13.82 51.98 4.09
CA VAL A 40 12.79 51.08 4.64
C VAL A 40 12.93 51.06 6.14
N LYS A 41 11.85 51.39 6.86
CA LYS A 41 11.77 51.17 8.31
C LYS A 41 10.96 49.90 8.55
N SER A 42 11.49 49.01 9.39
CA SER A 42 10.82 47.79 9.78
C SER A 42 11.00 47.52 11.27
N CYS A 43 9.96 46.98 11.92
CA CYS A 43 10.06 46.45 13.28
C CYS A 43 9.81 44.93 13.37
N ASP A 44 9.58 44.26 12.24
CA ASP A 44 9.26 42.83 12.22
C ASP A 44 9.94 42.23 10.99
N PHE A 45 11.19 41.79 11.18
CA PHE A 45 11.94 41.04 10.19
C PHE A 45 12.30 39.66 10.76
N VAL A 46 11.61 38.63 10.28
CA VAL A 46 11.66 37.29 10.87
C VAL A 46 11.68 36.20 9.80
N VAL A 47 12.23 35.05 10.18
CA VAL A 47 12.00 33.78 9.48
C VAL A 47 11.03 32.95 10.29
N ARG A 48 9.89 32.61 9.70
CA ARG A 48 8.93 31.64 10.24
C ARG A 48 9.25 30.25 9.70
N LEU A 49 9.46 29.29 10.58
CA LEU A 49 9.54 27.88 10.21
C LEU A 49 8.16 27.27 10.45
N GLU A 50 7.53 26.82 9.37
CA GLU A 50 6.15 26.34 9.37
C GLU A 50 6.14 24.88 8.90
N GLY A 51 5.55 24.01 9.70
CA GLY A 51 5.30 22.61 9.38
C GLY A 51 3.81 22.32 9.49
N ARG A 52 3.21 21.73 8.45
CA ARG A 52 1.77 21.47 8.38
C ARG A 52 1.47 20.05 7.93
N GLU A 53 0.63 19.39 8.71
CA GLU A 53 -0.09 18.19 8.35
C GLU A 53 -1.44 18.60 7.73
N HIS A 54 -1.73 18.09 6.54
CA HIS A 54 -2.97 18.30 5.80
C HIS A 54 -3.57 16.95 5.44
N ILE A 55 -4.85 16.75 5.75
CA ILE A 55 -5.61 15.56 5.37
C ILE A 55 -6.91 16.01 4.72
N SER A 56 -7.29 15.38 3.60
CA SER A 56 -8.58 15.62 2.97
C SER A 56 -9.14 14.36 2.31
N TRP A 57 -10.44 14.13 2.47
CA TRP A 57 -11.10 12.88 2.08
C TRP A 57 -12.53 13.12 1.60
N LEU A 58 -13.05 12.21 0.79
CA LEU A 58 -14.46 12.21 0.37
C LEU A 58 -15.33 11.47 1.38
N GLU A 59 -16.40 12.11 1.85
CA GLU A 59 -17.34 11.47 2.78
C GLU A 59 -18.31 10.56 2.00
N GLN A 60 -18.37 9.27 2.34
CA GLN A 60 -19.44 8.38 1.87
C GLN A 60 -20.72 8.71 2.64
N SER A 61 -21.77 9.14 1.93
CA SER A 61 -23.12 9.29 2.48
C SER A 61 -23.79 7.92 2.54
N SER A 62 -24.33 7.54 3.70
CA SER A 62 -25.11 6.32 3.89
C SER A 62 -26.57 6.43 3.43
N THR A 63 -26.99 7.54 2.81
CA THR A 63 -28.41 7.77 2.54
C THR A 63 -28.67 8.31 1.13
N THR A 64 -29.39 7.48 0.35
CA THR A 64 -30.21 7.76 -0.84
C THR A 64 -29.57 8.27 -2.15
N ARG A 65 -29.66 7.38 -3.16
CA ARG A 65 -29.89 7.51 -4.63
C ARG A 65 -30.20 8.89 -5.23
N THR A 66 -29.39 9.92 -4.95
CA THR A 66 -29.34 11.11 -5.82
C THR A 66 -27.89 11.46 -6.14
N SER A 67 -27.64 11.69 -7.43
CA SER A 67 -26.39 12.20 -7.98
C SER A 67 -26.09 13.59 -7.40
N ARG A 68 -25.48 13.64 -6.22
CA ARG A 68 -24.92 14.86 -5.65
C ARG A 68 -23.46 14.60 -5.29
N THR A 69 -22.61 15.54 -5.71
CA THR A 69 -21.18 15.62 -5.48
C THR A 69 -20.86 15.29 -4.02
N ARG A 70 -20.00 14.28 -3.78
CA ARG A 70 -19.59 13.88 -2.42
C ARG A 70 -18.84 15.04 -1.75
N PRO A 71 -19.23 15.51 -0.55
CA PRO A 71 -18.53 16.60 0.11
C PRO A 71 -17.11 16.15 0.51
N ARG A 72 -16.11 16.97 0.18
CA ARG A 72 -14.72 16.76 0.58
C ARG A 72 -14.45 17.44 1.92
N ARG A 73 -14.12 16.66 2.95
CA ARG A 73 -13.70 17.16 4.27
C ARG A 73 -12.20 17.41 4.28
N ARG A 74 -11.76 18.30 5.17
CA ARG A 74 -10.34 18.66 5.34
C ARG A 74 -10.02 18.84 6.82
N HIS A 75 -8.84 18.40 7.21
CA HIS A 75 -8.25 18.67 8.51
C HIS A 75 -6.82 19.18 8.32
N ASN A 76 -6.43 20.15 9.14
CA ASN A 76 -5.10 20.73 9.15
C ASN A 76 -4.61 20.75 10.59
N LYS A 77 -3.33 20.40 10.78
CA LYS A 77 -2.65 20.47 12.06
C LYS A 77 -1.26 21.07 11.83
N ASP A 78 -0.93 22.12 12.57
CA ASP A 78 0.43 22.63 12.56
C ASP A 78 1.32 21.72 13.43
N VAL A 79 2.41 21.25 12.85
CA VAL A 79 3.41 20.37 13.51
C VAL A 79 4.70 21.11 13.86
N LEU A 80 4.89 22.32 13.30
CA LEU A 80 5.98 23.23 13.63
C LEU A 80 5.49 24.68 13.41
N GLN A 81 5.59 25.52 14.42
CA GLN A 81 5.39 26.97 14.30
C GLN A 81 6.47 27.69 15.11
N GLU A 82 7.55 28.09 14.43
CA GLU A 82 8.69 28.72 15.09
C GLU A 82 9.04 30.05 14.43
N ARG A 83 9.53 30.99 15.24
CA ARG A 83 9.90 32.34 14.78
C ARG A 83 11.36 32.61 15.14
N VAL A 84 12.18 32.87 14.12
CA VAL A 84 13.58 33.30 14.27
C VAL A 84 13.66 34.78 13.93
N LEU A 85 14.06 35.59 14.91
CA LEU A 85 14.29 37.03 14.70
C LEU A 85 15.57 37.22 13.90
N LEU A 86 15.53 38.07 12.87
CA LEU A 86 16.73 38.45 12.10
C LEU A 86 17.38 39.74 12.62
N THR A 87 16.65 40.50 13.43
CA THR A 87 17.08 41.77 14.03
C THR A 87 16.51 41.88 15.44
N ASP A 88 17.25 42.50 16.36
CA ASP A 88 16.87 42.64 17.78
C ASP A 88 15.87 43.78 18.05
N GLY A 89 15.43 44.51 17.02
CA GLY A 89 14.46 45.59 17.17
C GLY A 89 14.19 46.38 15.88
N PRO A 90 13.46 47.51 16.00
CA PRO A 90 13.17 48.38 14.87
C PRO A 90 14.45 48.86 14.18
N THR A 91 14.53 48.63 12.87
CA THR A 91 15.71 48.92 12.06
C THR A 91 15.32 49.76 10.84
N THR A 92 16.18 50.71 10.48
CA THR A 92 16.05 51.52 9.26
C THR A 92 17.11 51.10 8.26
N TYR A 93 16.69 50.55 7.13
CA TYR A 93 17.53 50.11 6.02
C TYR A 93 17.67 51.23 5.00
N ARG A 94 18.91 51.51 4.61
CA ARG A 94 19.24 52.38 3.46
C ARG A 94 19.12 51.60 2.15
N PRO A 95 19.01 52.28 0.99
CA PRO A 95 19.13 51.62 -0.31
C PRO A 95 20.40 50.75 -0.38
N GLY A 96 20.25 49.49 -0.76
CA GLY A 96 21.33 48.51 -0.74
C GLY A 96 20.86 47.06 -0.70
N GLU A 97 21.83 46.15 -0.61
CA GLU A 97 21.62 44.71 -0.44
C GLU A 97 22.12 44.28 0.94
N TYR A 98 21.34 43.43 1.60
CA TYR A 98 21.58 42.96 2.96
C TYR A 98 21.45 41.45 3.01
N GLU A 99 22.28 40.81 3.85
CA GLU A 99 22.27 39.37 4.06
C GLU A 99 22.15 39.07 5.56
N PHE A 100 21.11 38.32 5.92
CA PHE A 100 20.83 37.93 7.31
C PHE A 100 20.93 36.41 7.45
N PRO A 101 22.00 35.87 8.06
CA PRO A 101 22.06 34.45 8.36
C PRO A 101 21.07 34.08 9.46
N PHE A 102 20.54 32.87 9.40
CA PHE A 102 19.71 32.31 10.46
C PHE A 102 20.01 30.83 10.66
N SER A 103 19.81 30.37 11.90
CA SER A 103 19.92 28.96 12.25
C SER A 103 18.88 28.55 13.28
N PHE A 104 18.36 27.34 13.14
CA PHE A 104 17.37 26.78 14.06
C PHE A 104 17.55 25.27 14.18
N ARG A 105 17.51 24.73 15.40
CA ARG A 105 17.61 23.28 15.63
C ARG A 105 16.23 22.65 15.54
N LEU A 106 16.02 21.77 14.56
CA LEU A 106 14.75 21.10 14.36
C LEU A 106 14.44 20.18 15.55
N PRO A 107 13.22 20.22 16.12
CA PRO A 107 12.82 19.29 17.17
C PRO A 107 12.95 17.83 16.72
N ALA A 108 13.44 16.96 17.60
CA ALA A 108 13.58 15.53 17.34
C ALA A 108 12.22 14.82 17.13
N SER A 109 11.15 15.39 17.69
CA SER A 109 9.78 14.87 17.63
C SER A 109 9.05 15.15 16.31
N LEU A 110 9.64 15.92 15.40
CA LEU A 110 8.99 16.24 14.13
C LEU A 110 8.70 14.97 13.32
N PRO A 111 7.50 14.86 12.72
CA PRO A 111 7.24 13.80 11.76
C PRO A 111 8.11 13.96 10.51
N SER A 112 8.29 12.86 9.77
CA SER A 112 8.91 12.96 8.45
C SER A 112 7.95 13.64 7.48
N SER A 113 8.50 14.32 6.48
CA SER A 113 7.72 14.80 5.34
C SER A 113 7.05 13.63 4.65
N PHE A 114 5.80 13.82 4.28
CA PHE A 114 4.94 12.77 3.73
C PHE A 114 4.03 13.38 2.66
N GLN A 115 3.72 12.62 1.62
CA GLN A 115 2.76 13.02 0.60
C GLN A 115 2.05 11.81 0.01
N MET A 116 0.73 11.88 -0.05
CA MET A 116 -0.13 10.87 -0.64
C MET A 116 -1.28 11.57 -1.36
N LYS A 117 -1.50 11.23 -2.63
CA LYS A 117 -2.59 11.76 -3.46
C LYS A 117 -3.39 10.64 -4.10
N ASP A 118 -4.69 10.87 -4.25
CA ASP A 118 -5.61 10.06 -5.06
C ASP A 118 -5.58 8.54 -4.80
N ARG A 119 -5.27 8.13 -3.57
CA ARG A 119 -5.34 6.72 -3.21
C ARG A 119 -6.78 6.32 -2.92
N GLN A 120 -7.26 5.32 -3.65
CA GLN A 120 -8.52 4.66 -3.32
C GLN A 120 -8.28 3.66 -2.19
N LEU A 121 -8.51 4.10 -0.95
CA LEU A 121 -8.57 3.18 0.17
C LEU A 121 -9.99 2.63 0.27
N VAL A 122 -10.10 1.31 0.37
CA VAL A 122 -11.34 0.52 0.30
C VAL A 122 -12.46 1.08 1.20
N GLU A 123 -12.10 1.66 2.35
CA GLU A 123 -13.06 2.22 3.32
C GLU A 123 -13.26 3.75 3.29
N LEU A 124 -12.51 4.50 2.47
CA LEU A 124 -12.46 5.99 2.53
C LEU A 124 -12.69 6.70 1.20
N GLY A 125 -12.65 6.00 0.07
CA GLY A 125 -12.63 6.66 -1.24
C GLY A 125 -11.34 7.46 -1.45
N SER A 126 -11.35 8.48 -2.33
CA SER A 126 -10.17 9.32 -2.61
C SER A 126 -9.78 10.14 -1.38
N MET A 127 -8.57 9.88 -0.88
CA MET A 127 -7.93 10.60 0.21
C MET A 127 -6.60 11.21 -0.25
N GLU A 128 -6.32 12.42 0.25
CA GLU A 128 -5.06 13.11 0.10
C GLU A 128 -4.53 13.46 1.50
N SER A 129 -3.26 13.18 1.75
CA SER A 129 -2.60 13.50 3.00
C SER A 129 -1.18 13.98 2.75
N SER A 130 -0.71 14.97 3.52
CA SER A 130 0.66 15.45 3.41
C SER A 130 1.17 16.06 4.71
N ILE A 131 2.47 15.94 4.94
CA ILE A 131 3.22 16.65 5.98
C ILE A 131 4.32 17.44 5.28
N THR A 132 4.24 18.77 5.35
CA THR A 132 5.11 19.67 4.57
C THR A 132 5.76 20.71 5.47
N TYR A 133 7.00 21.11 5.13
CA TYR A 133 7.75 22.11 5.87
C TYR A 133 8.26 23.22 4.95
N LYS A 134 8.29 24.45 5.45
CA LYS A 134 8.87 25.60 4.75
C LYS A 134 9.47 26.62 5.71
N ALA A 135 10.51 27.29 5.25
CA ALA A 135 11.05 28.49 5.86
C ALA A 135 10.52 29.71 5.10
N ARG A 136 9.80 30.60 5.77
CA ARG A 136 9.20 31.80 5.20
C ARG A 136 9.80 33.04 5.86
N ALA A 137 10.55 33.84 5.11
CA ALA A 137 11.00 35.13 5.61
C ALA A 137 9.94 36.18 5.33
N THR A 138 9.69 37.04 6.31
CA THR A 138 8.75 38.16 6.19
C THR A 138 9.38 39.40 6.79
N ILE A 139 9.28 40.53 6.09
CA ILE A 139 9.65 41.84 6.61
C ILE A 139 8.45 42.78 6.51
N ARG A 140 8.16 43.47 7.61
CA ARG A 140 7.11 44.50 7.66
C ARG A 140 7.66 45.85 7.24
N ILE A 141 7.09 46.50 6.25
CA ILE A 141 7.49 47.82 5.74
C ILE A 141 6.54 48.87 6.30
N ASP A 142 7.06 49.75 7.15
CA ASP A 142 6.28 50.82 7.77
C ASP A 142 5.84 51.85 6.73
N GLY A 143 4.54 52.16 6.70
CA GLY A 143 3.96 53.18 5.81
C GLY A 143 3.66 52.70 4.38
N ALA A 144 3.88 51.42 4.05
CA ALA A 144 3.52 50.86 2.76
C ALA A 144 2.06 50.38 2.70
N VAL A 145 1.41 50.51 1.53
CA VAL A 145 0.04 50.01 1.27
C VAL A 145 -0.05 48.49 1.43
N ARG A 146 1.02 47.77 1.03
CA ARG A 146 1.22 46.36 1.33
C ARG A 146 2.34 46.25 2.35
N PRO A 147 2.01 46.13 3.65
CA PRO A 147 2.99 46.28 4.70
C PRO A 147 3.92 45.09 4.84
N TYR A 148 3.74 43.98 4.10
CA TYR A 148 4.62 42.83 4.18
C TYR A 148 5.12 42.42 2.80
N ILE A 149 6.41 42.13 2.72
CA ILE A 149 7.01 41.35 1.64
C ILE A 149 7.57 40.05 2.21
N GLU A 150 7.53 38.99 1.41
CA GLU A 150 7.88 37.65 1.86
C GLU A 150 8.44 36.77 0.74
N ASP A 151 9.26 35.80 1.13
CA ASP A 151 9.66 34.67 0.29
C ASP A 151 9.64 33.40 1.14
N SER A 152 9.45 32.26 0.49
CA SER A 152 9.42 30.97 1.17
C SER A 152 10.19 29.89 0.43
N ARG A 153 10.83 29.00 1.18
CA ARG A 153 11.53 27.83 0.65
C ARG A 153 11.08 26.56 1.36
N PRO A 154 10.60 25.56 0.62
CA PRO A 154 10.29 24.27 1.20
C PRO A 154 11.57 23.52 1.60
N PHE A 155 11.46 22.68 2.62
CA PHE A 155 12.48 21.71 2.98
C PHE A 155 11.84 20.39 3.42
N ILE A 156 12.64 19.34 3.41
CA ILE A 156 12.25 17.97 3.72
C ILE A 156 12.86 17.60 5.07
N VAL A 157 12.02 17.04 5.94
CA VAL A 157 12.42 16.48 7.24
C VAL A 157 12.29 14.97 7.16
N GLN A 158 13.31 14.24 7.60
CA GLN A 158 13.31 12.79 7.70
C GLN A 158 13.66 12.38 9.11
N ARG A 159 13.06 11.30 9.61
CA ARG A 159 13.55 10.68 10.84
C ARG A 159 14.92 10.05 10.57
N PRO A 160 15.82 10.04 11.58
CA PRO A 160 17.08 9.33 11.45
C PRO A 160 16.80 7.85 11.14
N PRO A 161 17.72 7.19 10.42
CA PRO A 161 17.75 5.74 10.39
C PRO A 161 17.80 5.22 11.83
N PRO A 162 17.36 3.98 12.05
CA PRO A 162 17.42 3.36 13.36
C PRO A 162 18.89 3.16 13.75
N ASP A 163 19.26 3.52 14.98
CA ASP A 163 20.65 3.40 15.49
C ASP A 163 21.05 1.95 15.83
N TYR A 164 20.30 0.95 15.35
CA TYR A 164 20.52 -0.46 15.64
C TYR A 164 20.71 -1.28 14.36
N ILE A 165 21.45 -2.39 14.47
CA ILE A 165 21.68 -3.31 13.35
C ILE A 165 20.33 -3.93 12.95
N THR A 166 19.86 -3.62 11.74
CA THR A 166 18.67 -4.27 11.16
C THR A 166 18.93 -5.76 11.04
N ARG A 167 18.01 -6.57 11.56
CA ARG A 167 18.11 -8.03 11.48
C ARG A 167 17.32 -8.52 10.28
N PRO A 168 17.79 -9.58 9.59
CA PRO A 168 16.98 -10.20 8.56
C PRO A 168 15.68 -10.70 9.19
N LEU A 169 14.55 -10.24 8.66
CA LEU A 169 13.25 -10.69 9.13
C LEU A 169 12.96 -12.02 8.44
N GLN A 170 13.20 -13.13 9.14
CA GLN A 170 12.84 -14.45 8.67
C GLN A 170 11.54 -14.92 9.34
N ARG A 171 10.56 -15.31 8.53
CA ARG A 171 9.35 -15.96 8.99
C ARG A 171 9.12 -17.23 8.19
N SER A 172 8.66 -18.26 8.87
CA SER A 172 8.19 -19.49 8.24
C SER A 172 6.81 -19.83 8.76
N SER A 173 5.90 -20.14 7.86
CA SER A 173 4.65 -20.83 8.20
C SER A 173 4.74 -22.26 7.70
N SER A 174 4.13 -23.16 8.44
CA SER A 174 4.00 -24.54 8.04
C SER A 174 2.57 -24.97 8.26
N ASP A 175 1.86 -25.20 7.17
CA ASP A 175 0.44 -25.47 7.21
C ASP A 175 0.13 -26.84 6.65
N LYS A 176 -0.79 -27.52 7.34
CA LYS A 176 -1.35 -28.77 6.84
C LYS A 176 -2.29 -28.42 5.71
N ILE A 177 -1.90 -28.77 4.49
CA ILE A 177 -2.81 -28.63 3.35
C ILE A 177 -3.85 -29.71 3.47
N ARG A 178 -5.10 -29.29 3.52
CA ARG A 178 -6.26 -30.17 3.60
C ARG A 178 -7.12 -29.94 2.39
N VAL A 179 -7.57 -31.03 1.79
CA VAL A 179 -8.62 -30.97 0.79
C VAL A 179 -9.93 -31.23 1.54
N PHE A 180 -10.92 -30.37 1.33
CA PHE A 180 -12.23 -30.36 2.02
C PHE A 180 -12.10 -30.40 3.56
N ARG A 181 -11.13 -29.67 4.12
CA ARG A 181 -10.89 -29.50 5.58
C ARG A 181 -10.57 -30.75 6.41
N VAL A 182 -10.69 -31.98 5.89
CA VAL A 182 -10.57 -33.21 6.68
C VAL A 182 -9.32 -34.04 6.34
N PHE A 183 -8.93 -34.12 5.07
CA PHE A 183 -7.84 -35.00 4.65
C PHE A 183 -6.54 -34.25 4.46
N SER A 184 -5.57 -34.52 5.32
CA SER A 184 -4.24 -33.93 5.20
C SER A 184 -3.54 -34.53 3.98
N CYS A 185 -3.31 -33.69 2.96
CA CYS A 185 -2.46 -34.05 1.82
C CYS A 185 -0.98 -33.98 2.17
N GLY A 186 -0.62 -33.64 3.40
CA GLY A 186 0.73 -33.40 3.87
C GLY A 186 0.92 -31.97 4.35
N MET A 187 2.18 -31.60 4.58
CA MET A 187 2.55 -30.29 5.10
C MET A 187 3.24 -29.47 4.00
N CYS A 188 2.86 -28.21 3.88
CA CYS A 188 3.58 -27.27 3.05
C CYS A 188 4.21 -26.22 3.96
N THR A 189 5.54 -26.11 3.90
CA THR A 189 6.28 -25.08 4.64
C THR A 189 6.68 -23.98 3.66
N LEU A 190 6.26 -22.76 3.94
CA LEU A 190 6.71 -21.56 3.25
C LEU A 190 7.54 -20.73 4.22
N SER A 191 8.77 -20.43 3.86
CA SER A 191 9.59 -19.45 4.55
C SER A 191 9.87 -18.27 3.64
N ALA A 192 9.75 -17.05 4.18
CA ALA A 192 10.18 -15.82 3.54
C ALA A 192 11.18 -15.13 4.48
N SER A 193 12.32 -14.67 3.95
CA SER A 193 13.21 -13.79 4.68
C SER A 193 13.46 -12.50 3.92
N LEU A 194 13.39 -11.38 4.62
CA LEU A 194 13.85 -10.08 4.15
C LEU A 194 15.27 -9.86 4.68
N ASP A 195 16.13 -9.23 3.88
CA ASP A 195 17.49 -8.82 4.27
C ASP A 195 17.48 -7.86 5.47
N HIS A 196 16.45 -7.03 5.58
CA HIS A 196 16.28 -6.05 6.65
C HIS A 196 14.84 -6.00 7.18
N ASN A 197 14.67 -5.64 8.45
CA ASN A 197 13.36 -5.43 9.10
C ASN A 197 12.86 -3.97 8.99
N GLU A 198 13.76 -3.04 8.67
CA GLU A 198 13.46 -1.63 8.45
C GLU A 198 14.27 -1.12 7.27
N VAL A 199 13.65 -0.26 6.45
CA VAL A 199 14.31 0.32 5.29
C VAL A 199 14.22 1.85 5.34
N SER A 200 15.37 2.51 5.23
CA SER A 200 15.46 3.96 5.15
C SER A 200 15.50 4.40 3.69
N ALA A 201 14.63 5.31 3.30
CA ALA A 201 14.63 5.86 1.94
C ALA A 201 15.91 6.67 1.68
N GLY A 202 16.74 6.22 0.73
CA GLY A 202 17.97 6.88 0.30
C GLY A 202 17.80 7.89 -0.83
N ASP A 203 18.90 8.53 -1.25
CA ASP A 203 18.94 9.58 -2.28
C ASP A 203 18.75 9.08 -3.73
N THR A 204 18.80 7.76 -3.96
CA THR A 204 18.55 7.15 -5.27
C THR A 204 17.23 6.38 -5.24
N VAL A 205 16.36 6.74 -6.20
CA VAL A 205 14.99 6.25 -6.38
C VAL A 205 15.02 4.79 -6.83
N THR A 206 15.31 3.86 -5.93
CA THR A 206 14.77 2.50 -5.91
C THR A 206 15.24 1.86 -4.61
N VAL A 207 14.34 1.75 -3.64
CA VAL A 207 14.60 0.91 -2.49
C VAL A 207 14.21 -0.51 -2.91
N PHE A 208 15.17 -1.43 -2.91
CA PHE A 208 14.92 -2.85 -3.15
C PHE A 208 14.94 -3.58 -1.83
N THR A 209 14.03 -4.53 -1.66
CA THR A 209 14.15 -5.51 -0.58
C THR A 209 14.25 -6.89 -1.20
N SER A 210 15.26 -7.66 -0.76
CA SER A 210 15.44 -9.03 -1.21
C SER A 210 14.58 -9.96 -0.37
N VAL A 211 13.58 -10.59 -0.98
CA VAL A 211 12.80 -11.65 -0.36
C VAL A 211 13.33 -12.99 -0.82
N PHE A 212 13.87 -13.78 0.11
CA PHE A 212 14.17 -15.17 -0.13
C PHE A 212 12.99 -16.03 0.26
N THR A 213 12.39 -16.73 -0.69
CA THR A 213 11.33 -17.70 -0.44
C THR A 213 11.87 -19.13 -0.53
N SER A 214 11.54 -19.96 0.44
CA SER A 214 11.80 -21.40 0.42
C SER A 214 10.49 -22.12 0.63
N VAL A 215 10.12 -22.97 -0.32
CA VAL A 215 8.86 -23.70 -0.33
C VAL A 215 9.17 -25.18 -0.29
N LYS A 216 8.81 -25.83 0.81
CA LYS A 216 8.89 -27.27 0.96
C LYS A 216 7.50 -27.86 0.84
N ASN A 217 7.15 -28.31 -0.35
CA ASN A 217 5.87 -28.97 -0.60
C ASN A 217 6.01 -30.47 -0.27
N GLN A 218 5.74 -30.85 0.98
CA GLN A 218 5.67 -32.26 1.37
C GLN A 218 4.28 -32.85 1.13
N THR A 219 3.41 -32.17 0.38
CA THR A 219 2.07 -32.68 0.10
C THR A 219 2.05 -33.66 -1.08
N SER A 220 0.94 -34.36 -1.25
CA SER A 220 0.65 -35.22 -2.42
C SER A 220 0.11 -34.46 -3.63
N LYS A 221 0.00 -33.12 -3.57
CA LYS A 221 -0.54 -32.29 -4.65
C LYS A 221 0.47 -31.24 -5.09
N ASP A 222 0.46 -30.96 -6.39
CA ASP A 222 1.28 -29.90 -6.97
C ASP A 222 0.72 -28.53 -6.55
N MET A 223 1.62 -27.62 -6.17
CA MET A 223 1.29 -26.22 -6.00
C MET A 223 1.35 -25.56 -7.38
N ALA A 224 0.28 -24.88 -7.78
CA ALA A 224 0.19 -24.25 -9.10
C ALA A 224 1.05 -22.98 -9.22
N GLY A 225 1.10 -22.18 -8.15
CA GLY A 225 1.82 -20.90 -8.14
C GLY A 225 2.02 -20.34 -6.74
N ILE A 226 2.93 -19.38 -6.64
CA ILE A 226 3.20 -18.62 -5.41
C ILE A 226 3.10 -17.14 -5.76
N SER A 227 2.33 -16.37 -4.98
CA SER A 227 2.30 -14.91 -5.13
C SER A 227 2.97 -14.27 -3.91
N VAL A 228 3.95 -13.41 -4.16
CA VAL A 228 4.58 -12.58 -3.12
C VAL A 228 4.10 -11.15 -3.32
N GLN A 229 3.48 -10.59 -2.29
CA GLN A 229 2.94 -9.24 -2.30
C GLN A 229 3.60 -8.39 -1.24
N LEU A 230 4.00 -7.19 -1.64
CA LEU A 230 4.38 -6.13 -0.74
C LEU A 230 3.17 -5.23 -0.54
N ILE A 231 2.71 -5.14 0.71
CA ILE A 231 1.52 -4.40 1.09
C ILE A 231 1.96 -3.24 1.97
N GLU A 232 1.51 -2.04 1.63
CA GLU A 232 1.57 -0.88 2.52
C GLU A 232 0.26 -0.76 3.27
N ASP A 233 0.34 -0.83 4.60
CA ASP A 233 -0.76 -0.53 5.49
C ASP A 233 -0.65 0.93 5.94
N LEU A 234 -1.65 1.73 5.56
CA LEU A 234 -1.77 3.12 5.98
C LEU A 234 -2.82 3.23 7.08
N GLU A 235 -2.45 3.85 8.20
CA GLU A 235 -3.35 4.21 9.27
C GLU A 235 -3.46 5.73 9.37
N VAL A 236 -4.68 6.24 9.30
CA VAL A 236 -4.97 7.67 9.40
C VAL A 236 -5.90 7.90 10.59
N ASP A 237 -5.39 8.67 11.55
CA ASP A 237 -6.17 9.18 12.66
C ASP A 237 -6.97 10.40 12.21
N VAL A 238 -8.21 10.16 11.82
CA VAL A 238 -9.13 11.25 11.47
C VAL A 238 -9.76 11.78 12.76
N PRO A 239 -9.67 13.09 13.05
CA PRO A 239 -10.29 13.66 14.25
C PRO A 239 -11.78 13.36 14.29
N PHE A 240 -12.26 12.93 15.46
CA PHE A 240 -13.67 12.66 15.74
C PHE A 240 -14.29 11.47 14.95
N ARG A 241 -13.46 10.56 14.40
CA ARG A 241 -13.87 9.24 13.88
C ARG A 241 -12.96 8.13 14.41
N THR A 242 -13.41 6.89 14.26
CA THR A 242 -12.57 5.68 14.44
C THR A 242 -11.37 5.75 13.50
N GLN A 243 -10.20 5.27 13.97
CA GLN A 243 -9.00 5.12 13.15
C GLN A 243 -9.34 4.43 11.83
N LYS A 244 -8.81 4.99 10.75
CA LYS A 244 -9.09 4.54 9.40
C LYS A 244 -7.87 3.84 8.84
N ARG A 245 -8.03 2.57 8.44
CA ARG A 245 -6.96 1.75 7.87
C ARG A 245 -7.23 1.50 6.40
N GLY A 246 -6.17 1.47 5.61
CA GLY A 246 -6.25 1.10 4.22
C GLY A 246 -4.96 0.46 3.77
N SER A 247 -5.08 -0.66 3.08
CA SER A 247 -3.95 -1.42 2.56
C SER A 247 -3.86 -1.24 1.05
N THR A 248 -2.67 -1.02 0.52
CA THR A 248 -2.41 -0.98 -0.92
C THR A 248 -1.32 -1.99 -1.27
N VAL A 249 -1.56 -2.82 -2.29
CA VAL A 249 -0.51 -3.69 -2.84
C VAL A 249 0.43 -2.83 -3.68
N LEU A 250 1.67 -2.66 -3.22
CA LEU A 250 2.70 -1.87 -3.90
C LEU A 250 3.39 -2.67 -5.00
N CYS A 251 3.64 -3.95 -4.73
CA CYS A 251 4.30 -4.85 -5.66
C CYS A 251 3.72 -6.26 -5.52
N ARG A 252 3.51 -6.93 -6.65
CA ARG A 252 3.14 -8.35 -6.71
C ARG A 252 4.12 -9.07 -7.63
N ARG A 253 4.64 -10.21 -7.17
CA ARG A 253 5.45 -11.13 -7.97
C ARG A 253 4.84 -12.52 -7.89
N ASP A 254 4.37 -13.01 -9.03
CA ASP A 254 3.90 -14.38 -9.17
C ASP A 254 5.08 -15.28 -9.61
N LEU A 255 5.14 -16.47 -9.03
CA LEU A 255 6.18 -17.47 -9.25
C LEU A 255 5.55 -18.82 -9.61
N PRO A 256 6.28 -19.66 -10.37
CA PRO A 256 5.89 -21.04 -10.58
C PRO A 256 5.76 -21.76 -9.25
N GLY A 257 4.72 -22.59 -9.12
CA GLY A 257 4.55 -23.39 -7.92
C GLY A 257 5.52 -24.58 -7.86
N VAL A 258 5.41 -25.34 -6.78
CA VAL A 258 6.32 -26.45 -6.46
C VAL A 258 5.57 -27.78 -6.54
N ARG A 259 6.09 -28.72 -7.32
CA ARG A 259 5.54 -30.07 -7.45
C ARG A 259 5.48 -30.79 -6.10
N ALA A 260 4.57 -31.76 -6.00
CA ALA A 260 4.41 -32.63 -4.84
C ALA A 260 5.75 -33.25 -4.42
N ARG A 261 5.98 -33.33 -3.11
CA ARG A 261 7.19 -33.88 -2.48
C ARG A 261 8.51 -33.21 -2.90
N ARG A 262 8.49 -31.97 -3.41
CA ARG A 262 9.69 -31.21 -3.81
C ARG A 262 9.90 -29.96 -2.96
N GLN A 263 11.09 -29.39 -3.09
CA GLN A 263 11.45 -28.10 -2.52
C GLN A 263 11.95 -27.16 -3.62
N ALA A 264 11.68 -25.88 -3.48
CA ALA A 264 12.26 -24.84 -4.32
C ALA A 264 12.59 -23.61 -3.49
N ASP A 265 13.76 -23.04 -3.76
CA ASP A 265 14.23 -21.80 -3.16
C ASP A 265 14.35 -20.72 -4.24
N ARG A 266 13.93 -19.49 -3.94
CA ARG A 266 13.90 -18.35 -4.87
C ARG A 266 14.29 -17.07 -4.16
N ALA A 267 15.06 -16.23 -4.84
CA ALA A 267 15.33 -14.86 -4.40
C ALA A 267 14.57 -13.88 -5.30
N LEU A 268 13.94 -12.88 -4.69
CA LEU A 268 13.14 -11.86 -5.37
C LEU A 268 13.59 -10.48 -4.93
N SER A 269 13.66 -9.54 -5.87
CA SER A 269 13.79 -8.12 -5.56
C SER A 269 12.41 -7.45 -5.67
N LEU A 270 11.95 -6.86 -4.57
CA LEU A 270 10.71 -6.09 -4.53
C LEU A 270 11.05 -4.60 -4.54
N ASN A 271 10.45 -3.87 -5.48
CA ASN A 271 10.65 -2.43 -5.60
C ASN A 271 9.70 -1.71 -4.65
N LEU A 272 10.24 -0.90 -3.75
CA LEU A 272 9.50 -0.01 -2.85
C LEU A 272 9.34 1.37 -3.51
N VAL A 273 8.48 1.44 -4.52
CA VAL A 273 8.10 2.68 -5.19
C VAL A 273 6.59 2.83 -5.23
N THR A 274 6.12 4.07 -5.09
CA THR A 274 4.72 4.42 -5.30
C THR A 274 4.54 5.08 -6.66
N GLU A 275 3.56 4.58 -7.41
CA GLU A 275 3.16 5.14 -8.69
C GLU A 275 2.33 6.42 -8.47
N THR A 276 2.77 7.52 -9.06
CA THR A 276 2.01 8.77 -9.13
C THR A 276 1.71 9.09 -10.60
N PRO A 277 0.69 9.92 -10.91
CA PRO A 277 0.34 10.26 -12.30
C PRO A 277 1.46 10.88 -13.15
N TRP A 278 2.57 11.30 -12.53
CA TRP A 278 3.67 11.99 -13.20
C TRP A 278 5.05 11.34 -12.98
N SER A 279 5.20 10.38 -12.04
CA SER A 279 6.47 9.68 -11.77
C SER A 279 6.35 8.50 -10.78
N PHE A 280 7.40 7.68 -10.66
CA PHE A 280 7.58 6.79 -9.51
C PHE A 280 8.31 7.55 -8.39
N GLU A 281 7.68 7.66 -7.22
CA GLU A 281 8.29 8.29 -6.05
C GLU A 281 8.66 7.21 -5.02
N PRO A 282 9.81 7.32 -4.32
CA PRO A 282 10.11 6.45 -3.19
C PRO A 282 9.06 6.57 -2.10
N ILE A 283 8.73 5.45 -1.47
CA ILE A 283 7.81 5.42 -0.34
C ILE A 283 8.52 5.98 0.90
N ASN A 284 7.91 6.92 1.62
CA ASN A 284 8.34 7.44 2.94
C ASN A 284 7.14 7.35 3.90
N PRO A 285 7.29 7.10 5.21
CA PRO A 285 8.48 7.17 6.08
C PRO A 285 9.10 5.79 6.40
N THR A 286 10.06 5.71 7.35
CA THR A 286 10.61 4.48 7.94
C THR A 286 9.54 3.41 8.08
N MET A 287 9.59 2.39 7.22
CA MET A 287 8.64 1.30 7.24
C MET A 287 9.21 0.16 8.08
N THR A 288 8.47 -0.24 9.10
CA THR A 288 8.67 -1.55 9.74
C THR A 288 8.05 -2.60 8.85
N CYS A 289 8.85 -3.49 8.30
CA CYS A 289 8.34 -4.62 7.55
C CYS A 289 7.79 -5.65 8.53
N ASN A 290 6.54 -6.07 8.32
CA ASN A 290 5.93 -7.16 9.08
C ASN A 290 5.35 -8.18 8.10
N PHE A 291 5.46 -9.46 8.45
CA PHE A 291 4.78 -10.51 7.72
C PHE A 291 3.29 -10.48 8.11
N VAL A 292 2.43 -10.04 7.18
CA VAL A 292 1.02 -9.80 7.48
C VAL A 292 0.21 -11.10 7.55
N LYS A 293 0.33 -11.98 6.54
CA LYS A 293 -0.49 -13.18 6.46
C LYS A 293 0.04 -14.15 5.40
N TRP A 294 -0.13 -15.44 5.64
CA TRP A 294 -0.16 -16.46 4.59
C TRP A 294 -1.56 -17.06 4.56
N HIS A 295 -2.13 -17.26 3.36
CA HIS A 295 -3.35 -18.04 3.22
C HIS A 295 -3.39 -18.76 1.87
N PRO A 296 -3.80 -20.03 1.82
CA PRO A 296 -4.22 -20.68 0.58
C PRO A 296 -5.41 -19.91 -0.04
N SER A 297 -5.60 -20.03 -1.34
CA SER A 297 -6.79 -19.52 -2.01
C SER A 297 -7.22 -20.50 -3.08
N ILE A 298 -8.51 -20.79 -3.13
CA ILE A 298 -9.11 -21.52 -4.26
C ILE A 298 -9.13 -20.54 -5.44
N ILE A 299 -8.43 -20.89 -6.51
CA ILE A 299 -8.33 -20.04 -7.70
C ILE A 299 -9.42 -20.32 -8.72
N ALA A 300 -9.94 -21.56 -8.77
CA ALA A 300 -11.01 -21.99 -9.66
C ALA A 300 -11.88 -23.05 -8.97
N VAL A 301 -13.15 -23.12 -9.36
CA VAL A 301 -14.09 -24.20 -8.99
C VAL A 301 -14.75 -24.70 -10.28
N SER A 302 -14.70 -26.01 -10.53
CA SER A 302 -15.26 -26.63 -11.73
C SER A 302 -16.22 -27.77 -11.39
N PRO A 303 -17.45 -27.51 -10.90
CA PRO A 303 -18.41 -28.57 -10.59
C PRO A 303 -18.85 -29.30 -11.87
N SER A 304 -19.06 -30.61 -11.78
CA SER A 304 -19.54 -31.42 -12.90
C SER A 304 -21.02 -31.14 -13.15
N ALA A 305 -21.36 -30.72 -14.36
CA ALA A 305 -22.73 -30.46 -14.77
C ALA A 305 -23.01 -31.17 -16.10
N HIS A 306 -23.93 -32.15 -16.08
CA HIS A 306 -24.29 -32.93 -17.27
C HIS A 306 -23.07 -33.57 -17.95
N SER A 307 -22.84 -33.32 -19.25
CA SER A 307 -21.71 -33.84 -20.02
C SER A 307 -20.40 -33.05 -19.83
N GLY A 308 -20.42 -31.96 -19.05
CA GLY A 308 -19.29 -31.05 -18.89
C GLY A 308 -19.08 -30.54 -17.47
N TYR A 309 -18.46 -29.36 -17.37
CA TYR A 309 -18.13 -28.70 -16.12
C TYR A 309 -18.55 -27.23 -16.17
N ASN A 310 -19.15 -26.74 -15.10
CA ASN A 310 -19.36 -25.31 -14.92
C ASN A 310 -18.07 -24.72 -14.34
N ILE A 311 -17.31 -23.95 -15.11
CA ILE A 311 -16.00 -23.45 -14.69
C ILE A 311 -16.12 -22.01 -14.17
N TYR A 312 -15.73 -21.82 -12.92
CA TYR A 312 -15.72 -20.51 -12.26
C TYR A 312 -14.27 -20.08 -11.96
N TYR A 313 -13.77 -19.09 -12.69
CA TYR A 313 -12.41 -18.53 -12.54
C TYR A 313 -12.39 -16.99 -12.73
N PRO A 314 -12.12 -16.21 -11.68
CA PRO A 314 -12.12 -16.61 -10.27
C PRO A 314 -13.55 -16.94 -9.78
N PRO A 315 -13.71 -17.79 -8.75
CA PRO A 315 -15.01 -18.01 -8.13
C PRO A 315 -15.49 -16.74 -7.40
N GLU A 316 -16.82 -16.56 -7.34
CA GLU A 316 -17.41 -15.43 -6.60
C GLU A 316 -17.12 -15.54 -5.10
N SER A 317 -16.86 -14.41 -4.43
CA SER A 317 -16.41 -14.42 -3.03
C SER A 317 -17.42 -15.02 -2.05
N ASN A 318 -18.72 -14.97 -2.37
CA ASN A 318 -19.79 -15.54 -1.55
C ASN A 318 -19.99 -17.05 -1.75
N THR A 319 -19.38 -17.65 -2.79
CA THR A 319 -19.41 -19.11 -3.04
C THR A 319 -18.21 -19.83 -2.43
N ILE A 320 -17.28 -19.10 -1.83
CA ILE A 320 -16.11 -19.62 -1.11
C ILE A 320 -16.23 -19.32 0.39
N ASP A 321 -16.05 -20.34 1.23
CA ASP A 321 -15.88 -20.18 2.68
C ASP A 321 -14.49 -20.67 3.13
N GLY A 322 -13.56 -19.73 3.27
CA GLY A 322 -12.16 -20.02 3.60
C GLY A 322 -11.47 -20.82 2.50
N PHE A 323 -11.25 -22.12 2.74
CA PHE A 323 -10.67 -23.08 1.78
C PHE A 323 -11.68 -24.10 1.25
N SER A 324 -12.97 -23.78 1.32
CA SER A 324 -14.07 -24.64 0.85
C SER A 324 -14.85 -23.94 -0.25
N ALA A 325 -15.16 -24.66 -1.32
CA ALA A 325 -16.16 -24.24 -2.30
C ALA A 325 -17.55 -24.71 -1.83
N LYS A 326 -18.55 -23.85 -1.98
CA LYS A 326 -19.96 -24.20 -1.80
C LYS A 326 -20.49 -24.73 -3.13
N VAL A 327 -21.02 -25.94 -3.10
CA VAL A 327 -21.56 -26.63 -4.29
C VAL A 327 -22.95 -27.11 -3.95
N ASP A 328 -23.91 -26.87 -4.84
CA ASP A 328 -25.25 -27.45 -4.74
C ASP A 328 -25.41 -28.62 -5.70
N TYR A 329 -26.42 -29.42 -5.44
CA TYR A 329 -26.84 -30.51 -6.30
C TYR A 329 -28.25 -30.20 -6.78
N SER A 330 -28.44 -30.25 -8.10
CA SER A 330 -29.75 -30.10 -8.72
C SER A 330 -30.13 -31.36 -9.50
N SER A 331 -31.39 -31.74 -9.32
CA SER A 331 -32.08 -32.75 -10.12
C SER A 331 -33.51 -32.26 -10.32
N SER A 332 -34.00 -32.20 -11.57
CA SER A 332 -35.41 -31.87 -11.81
C SER A 332 -36.09 -32.97 -12.61
N TRP A 333 -37.37 -33.21 -12.34
CA TRP A 333 -38.17 -34.21 -13.05
C TRP A 333 -38.38 -33.87 -14.55
N LEU A 334 -38.11 -32.62 -14.94
CA LEU A 334 -38.19 -32.12 -16.32
C LEU A 334 -36.83 -32.11 -17.04
N VAL A 335 -35.71 -32.19 -16.30
CA VAL A 335 -34.33 -32.15 -16.82
C VAL A 335 -33.62 -33.41 -16.35
N VAL A 336 -33.47 -34.34 -17.28
CA VAL A 336 -33.15 -35.76 -17.09
C VAL A 336 -31.78 -36.04 -16.43
N ASN A 337 -31.00 -35.04 -16.03
CA ASN A 337 -29.59 -35.24 -15.63
C ASN A 337 -29.23 -34.53 -14.33
N HIS A 338 -28.50 -35.25 -13.48
CA HIS A 338 -27.85 -34.72 -12.27
C HIS A 338 -26.79 -33.67 -12.63
N ALA A 339 -26.77 -32.56 -11.89
CA ALA A 339 -25.76 -31.52 -12.04
C ALA A 339 -25.33 -30.97 -10.68
N LEU A 340 -24.04 -30.66 -10.57
CA LEU A 340 -23.48 -29.87 -9.50
C LEU A 340 -23.24 -28.45 -10.00
N ASP A 341 -23.48 -27.45 -9.16
CA ASP A 341 -23.16 -26.07 -9.49
C ASP A 341 -22.54 -25.31 -8.32
N SER A 342 -21.93 -24.16 -8.58
CA SER A 342 -21.46 -23.26 -7.53
C SER A 342 -22.65 -22.53 -6.92
N THR A 343 -22.72 -22.46 -5.58
CA THR A 343 -23.83 -21.81 -4.88
C THR A 343 -23.36 -20.82 -3.82
N SER A 344 -24.18 -19.80 -3.52
CA SER A 344 -23.94 -18.93 -2.37
C SER A 344 -24.48 -19.51 -1.06
N ASP A 345 -25.38 -20.50 -1.15
CA ASP A 345 -26.10 -21.05 -0.02
C ASP A 345 -25.17 -21.88 0.87
N ALA A 346 -25.32 -21.71 2.19
CA ALA A 346 -24.56 -22.50 3.15
C ALA A 346 -25.20 -23.90 3.26
N GLY A 347 -24.43 -24.92 2.90
CA GLY A 347 -24.79 -26.32 3.09
C GLY A 347 -23.99 -26.99 4.22
N GLU A 348 -24.17 -28.30 4.35
CA GLU A 348 -23.32 -29.13 5.21
C GLU A 348 -21.96 -29.39 4.57
N THR A 349 -20.96 -29.69 5.40
CA THR A 349 -19.65 -30.12 4.91
C THR A 349 -19.66 -31.61 4.59
N GLN A 350 -19.30 -31.99 3.36
CA GLN A 350 -19.10 -33.39 2.99
C GLN A 350 -17.62 -33.78 3.08
N ASP A 351 -17.36 -34.99 3.59
CA ASP A 351 -16.03 -35.59 3.59
C ASP A 351 -15.64 -35.97 2.16
N LEU A 352 -14.53 -35.42 1.65
CA LEU A 352 -14.00 -35.85 0.37
C LEU A 352 -13.30 -37.20 0.46
N ILE A 353 -13.90 -38.20 -0.16
CA ILE A 353 -13.24 -39.49 -0.37
C ILE A 353 -12.41 -39.42 -1.67
N MET A 354 -11.09 -39.42 -1.54
CA MET A 354 -10.17 -39.56 -2.67
C MET A 354 -10.18 -41.01 -3.19
N TRP A 355 -9.91 -41.19 -4.49
CA TRP A 355 -9.77 -42.52 -5.11
C TRP A 355 -8.81 -43.46 -4.34
N ASP A 356 -7.67 -42.93 -3.89
CA ASP A 356 -6.67 -43.70 -3.13
C ASP A 356 -7.13 -44.06 -1.70
N GLN A 357 -8.16 -43.39 -1.19
CA GLN A 357 -8.74 -43.65 0.14
C GLN A 357 -9.84 -44.72 0.11
N LEU A 358 -10.32 -45.10 -1.08
CA LEU A 358 -11.23 -46.22 -1.24
C LEU A 358 -10.52 -47.54 -0.94
N THR A 359 -11.28 -48.54 -0.51
CA THR A 359 -10.76 -49.91 -0.38
C THR A 359 -10.45 -50.48 -1.77
N ASP A 360 -9.57 -51.47 -1.86
CA ASP A 360 -9.27 -52.15 -3.13
C ASP A 360 -10.53 -52.74 -3.77
N ALA A 361 -11.44 -53.27 -2.95
CA ALA A 361 -12.74 -53.76 -3.38
C ALA A 361 -13.60 -52.65 -4.00
N ALA A 362 -13.67 -51.46 -3.38
CA ALA A 362 -14.43 -50.33 -3.90
C ALA A 362 -13.82 -49.76 -5.19
N ARG A 363 -12.49 -49.63 -5.27
CA ARG A 363 -11.81 -49.25 -6.51
C ARG A 363 -12.06 -50.27 -7.63
N THR A 364 -11.91 -51.56 -7.32
CA THR A 364 -12.13 -52.65 -8.30
C THR A 364 -13.57 -52.66 -8.79
N ALA A 365 -14.55 -52.41 -7.92
CA ALA A 365 -15.95 -52.30 -8.30
C ALA A 365 -16.19 -51.09 -9.21
N LEU A 366 -15.68 -49.91 -8.87
CA LEU A 366 -15.84 -48.69 -9.68
C LEU A 366 -15.09 -48.75 -11.02
N GLU A 367 -13.98 -49.49 -11.09
CA GLU A 367 -13.20 -49.68 -12.31
C GLU A 367 -13.89 -50.63 -13.29
N ASN A 368 -14.43 -51.75 -12.79
CA ASN A 368 -14.84 -52.88 -13.64
C ASN A 368 -16.35 -53.08 -13.78
N THR A 369 -17.17 -52.49 -12.91
CA THR A 369 -18.63 -52.67 -12.98
C THR A 369 -19.18 -51.91 -14.18
N ASP A 370 -20.05 -52.58 -14.93
CA ASP A 370 -20.85 -51.94 -15.98
C ASP A 370 -22.01 -51.16 -15.34
N PHE A 371 -21.97 -49.83 -15.45
CA PHE A 371 -23.01 -48.93 -14.96
C PHE A 371 -23.95 -48.45 -16.09
N GLY A 372 -23.93 -49.13 -17.25
CA GLY A 372 -24.66 -48.70 -18.45
C GLY A 372 -24.14 -47.36 -18.96
N ASP A 373 -25.04 -46.40 -19.19
CA ASP A 373 -24.69 -45.08 -19.71
C ASP A 373 -23.99 -44.17 -18.69
N ALA A 374 -23.93 -44.58 -17.41
CA ALA A 374 -23.28 -43.81 -16.37
C ALA A 374 -21.75 -43.97 -16.43
N ASN A 375 -21.05 -42.85 -16.61
CA ASN A 375 -19.60 -42.82 -16.69
C ASN A 375 -18.98 -42.55 -15.32
N VAL A 376 -18.25 -43.52 -14.77
CA VAL A 376 -17.44 -43.32 -13.56
C VAL A 376 -16.30 -42.35 -13.90
N PRO A 377 -16.26 -41.12 -13.33
CA PRO A 377 -15.29 -40.12 -13.77
C PRO A 377 -13.88 -40.38 -13.23
N MET A 378 -13.75 -41.15 -12.15
CA MET A 378 -12.50 -41.38 -11.43
C MET A 378 -11.77 -42.67 -11.84
N LYS A 379 -12.34 -43.49 -12.74
CA LYS A 379 -11.70 -44.73 -13.22
C LYS A 379 -10.52 -44.43 -14.15
N ASP A 380 -9.57 -45.34 -14.24
CA ASP A 380 -8.29 -45.11 -14.95
C ASP A 380 -8.51 -44.69 -16.41
N ALA A 381 -9.46 -45.34 -17.10
CA ALA A 381 -9.78 -45.04 -18.50
C ALA A 381 -10.37 -43.63 -18.73
N ASN A 382 -10.94 -43.00 -17.71
CA ASN A 382 -11.67 -41.72 -17.83
C ASN A 382 -10.95 -40.55 -17.15
N PHE A 383 -10.15 -40.82 -16.11
CA PHE A 383 -9.70 -39.81 -15.15
C PHE A 383 -8.93 -38.65 -15.80
N GLU A 384 -7.90 -38.94 -16.60
CA GLU A 384 -7.07 -37.92 -17.24
C GLU A 384 -7.87 -37.02 -18.20
N ALA A 385 -8.75 -37.62 -19.01
CA ALA A 385 -9.60 -36.86 -19.94
C ALA A 385 -10.62 -35.99 -19.20
N LYS A 386 -11.20 -36.50 -18.11
CA LYS A 386 -12.15 -35.75 -17.27
C LYS A 386 -11.45 -34.63 -16.51
N LEU A 387 -10.25 -34.86 -16.00
CA LEU A 387 -9.43 -33.84 -15.35
C LEU A 387 -9.05 -32.72 -16.30
N ALA A 388 -8.66 -33.05 -17.54
CA ALA A 388 -8.37 -32.06 -18.58
C ALA A 388 -9.59 -31.20 -18.92
N ASN A 389 -10.78 -31.81 -19.04
CA ASN A 389 -12.03 -31.10 -19.31
C ASN A 389 -12.50 -30.19 -18.16
N ALA A 390 -12.11 -30.51 -16.92
CA ALA A 390 -12.45 -29.71 -15.75
C ALA A 390 -11.48 -28.52 -15.53
N TYR A 391 -10.35 -28.50 -16.24
CA TYR A 391 -9.30 -27.51 -16.06
C TYR A 391 -9.73 -26.15 -16.64
N TYR A 392 -9.52 -25.07 -15.88
CA TYR A 392 -10.06 -23.74 -16.17
C TYR A 392 -9.28 -22.92 -17.22
N SER A 393 -8.41 -23.56 -18.01
CA SER A 393 -7.47 -22.89 -18.93
C SER A 393 -8.13 -22.14 -20.07
#